data_AF-A0A7S4L4D9-F1
#
_entry.id   AF-A0A7S4L4D9-F1
#
_cell.length_a   1.000
_cell.length_b   1.000
_cell.length_c   1.000
_cell.angle_alpha   90.00
_cell.angle_beta   90.00
_cell.angle_gamma   90.00
#
_symmetry.space_group_name_H-M   'P 1'
#
loop_
_entity.id
_entity.type
_entity.pdbx_description
1 polymer ?
#
loop_
_entity_poly.entity_id
_entity_poly.type
_entity_poly.pdbx_seq_one_letter_code
_entity_poly.pdbx_strand_id
1 'polypeptide(L)'
;MPEATQMVNDLYNSLEFKREVEEVDLTTSKMTATRLTETKVECLVDEKDYYVYYFVLRYPSRTLIFVNSIDCLRRLSSLLHSLEVECLTLHADMQQRQRLKNMDRLRNNPKAVMVCTDVAARGLDVPEVEHVIHYQVPRTSELYVHRSGRSARGANGEGLSLLLIGEKERDSYKKIMYVLDRSDDLEPFPVTAHYLLAVRERVKLARRLDKAQHKQNRAASQEGWLKKMAEEADLDIDDDLELEIDEKKTKKKEKTEVEQMRRELKALLKQPLFPKGTFSPRYPTLGTMDPLNNKLEQKSALTAMSR
;
A
#
# COMPACT_ATOMS: atom_id res chain seq x y z
N MET A 1 -42.10 0.39 -51.27
CA MET A 1 -40.73 0.29 -50.70
C MET A 1 -40.06 1.62 -50.31
N PRO A 2 -40.69 2.82 -50.32
CA PRO A 2 -40.11 4.02 -49.66
C PRO A 2 -40.56 4.23 -48.21
N GLU A 3 -41.75 3.74 -47.82
CA GLU A 3 -42.37 4.04 -46.51
C GLU A 3 -41.69 3.37 -45.31
N ALA A 4 -41.13 2.16 -45.49
CA ALA A 4 -40.45 1.45 -44.40
C ALA A 4 -39.15 2.16 -43.97
N THR A 5 -38.44 2.77 -44.91
CA THR A 5 -37.22 3.53 -44.63
C THR A 5 -37.51 4.85 -43.91
N GLN A 6 -38.68 5.43 -44.18
CA GLN A 6 -39.15 6.66 -43.53
C GLN A 6 -39.54 6.40 -42.07
N MET A 7 -40.29 5.32 -41.80
CA MET A 7 -40.64 4.92 -40.42
C MET A 7 -39.41 4.60 -39.55
N VAL A 8 -38.38 3.96 -40.12
CA VAL A 8 -37.13 3.66 -39.39
C VAL A 8 -36.36 4.93 -39.04
N ASN A 9 -36.32 5.91 -39.95
CA ASN A 9 -35.70 7.21 -39.70
C ASN A 9 -36.48 8.06 -38.69
N ASP A 10 -37.81 8.02 -38.73
CA ASP A 10 -38.65 8.72 -37.76
C ASP A 10 -38.52 8.09 -36.36
N LEU A 11 -38.38 6.76 -36.28
CA LEU A 11 -38.09 6.06 -35.02
C LEU A 11 -36.70 6.41 -34.49
N TYR A 12 -35.70 6.53 -35.37
CA TYR A 12 -34.34 6.94 -35.02
C TYR A 12 -34.29 8.36 -34.43
N ASN A 13 -35.10 9.27 -34.95
CA ASN A 13 -35.16 10.66 -34.50
C ASN A 13 -36.01 10.88 -33.24
N SER A 14 -36.92 9.95 -32.92
CA SER A 14 -37.82 10.03 -31.76
C SER A 14 -37.21 9.39 -30.49
N LEU A 15 -36.11 8.65 -30.63
CA LEU A 15 -35.37 8.12 -29.49
C LEU A 15 -34.50 9.24 -28.89
N GLU A 16 -34.93 9.79 -27.74
CA GLU A 16 -34.21 10.78 -26.93
C GLU A 16 -32.92 10.22 -26.27
N PHE A 17 -32.11 9.46 -26.99
CA PHE A 17 -30.72 9.18 -26.61
C PHE A 17 -29.78 10.24 -27.22
N LYS A 18 -30.11 11.52 -27.05
CA LYS A 18 -29.11 12.60 -27.11
C LYS A 18 -28.41 12.72 -25.76
N ARG A 19 -27.67 11.67 -25.40
CA ARG A 19 -26.42 11.90 -24.67
C ARG A 19 -25.34 11.84 -25.74
N GLU A 20 -24.59 12.92 -25.90
CA GLU A 20 -23.28 12.81 -26.53
C GLU A 20 -22.55 11.70 -25.77
N VAL A 21 -22.42 10.55 -26.41
CA VAL A 21 -21.50 9.54 -25.96
C VAL A 21 -20.14 10.14 -26.26
N GLU A 22 -19.46 10.65 -25.24
CA GLU A 22 -18.02 10.82 -25.33
C GLU A 22 -17.45 9.42 -25.58
N GLU A 23 -17.17 9.11 -26.85
CA GLU A 23 -16.28 8.00 -27.18
C GLU A 23 -14.91 8.36 -26.61
N VAL A 24 -14.67 7.91 -25.38
CA VAL A 24 -13.33 7.91 -24.81
C VAL A 24 -12.57 6.80 -25.52
N ASP A 25 -11.93 7.17 -26.62
CA ASP A 25 -10.91 6.35 -27.25
C ASP A 25 -9.76 6.15 -26.25
N LEU A 26 -9.71 4.96 -25.64
CA LEU A 26 -8.71 4.57 -24.64
C LEU A 26 -7.34 4.26 -25.28
N THR A 27 -7.18 4.44 -26.60
CA THR A 27 -5.95 4.09 -27.32
C THR A 27 -5.09 5.28 -27.73
N THR A 28 -5.51 6.52 -27.45
CA THR A 28 -4.80 7.72 -27.91
C THR A 28 -3.84 8.30 -26.84
N SER A 29 -2.55 7.93 -26.93
CA SER A 29 -1.30 8.67 -26.59
C SER A 29 -1.15 9.52 -25.31
N LYS A 30 -2.13 9.62 -24.41
CA LYS A 30 -1.95 10.04 -23.01
C LYS A 30 -2.44 8.91 -22.10
N MET A 31 -1.60 7.89 -21.95
CA MET A 31 -1.98 6.64 -21.26
C MET A 31 -2.29 6.80 -19.76
N THR A 32 -2.03 7.95 -19.14
CA THR A 32 -2.50 8.26 -17.77
C THR A 32 -3.35 9.52 -17.73
N ALA A 33 -4.23 9.60 -16.73
CA ALA A 33 -5.14 10.72 -16.56
C ALA A 33 -4.37 12.05 -16.41
N THR A 34 -4.84 13.11 -17.07
CA THR A 34 -4.15 14.42 -17.16
C THR A 34 -3.90 15.09 -15.80
N ARG A 35 -4.61 14.68 -14.75
CA ARG A 35 -4.51 15.22 -13.39
C ARG A 35 -3.89 14.23 -12.39
N LEU A 36 -3.23 13.19 -12.89
CA LEU A 36 -2.48 12.25 -12.07
C LEU A 36 -1.05 12.76 -11.88
N THR A 37 -0.65 13.01 -10.64
CA THR A 37 0.75 13.24 -10.28
C THR A 37 1.44 11.90 -10.09
N GLU A 38 2.50 11.65 -10.86
CA GLU A 38 3.24 10.38 -10.83
C GLU A 38 4.64 10.62 -10.30
N THR A 39 5.00 9.92 -9.23
CA THR A 39 6.28 10.11 -8.52
C THR A 39 6.94 8.77 -8.25
N LYS A 40 8.24 8.78 -7.99
CA LYS A 40 9.00 7.58 -7.66
C LYS A 40 9.85 7.71 -6.40
N VAL A 41 10.19 6.57 -5.82
CA VAL A 41 11.24 6.43 -4.81
C VAL A 41 12.12 5.25 -5.18
N GLU A 42 13.40 5.51 -5.40
CA GLU A 42 14.42 4.46 -5.51
C GLU A 42 14.94 4.13 -4.12
N CYS A 43 14.91 2.85 -3.75
CA CYS A 43 15.26 2.42 -2.40
C CYS A 43 15.69 0.95 -2.36
N LEU A 44 16.27 0.53 -1.23
CA LEU A 44 16.51 -0.90 -0.99
C LEU A 44 15.18 -1.64 -0.81
N VAL A 45 15.17 -2.95 -1.08
CA VAL A 45 13.97 -3.79 -0.92
C VAL A 45 13.40 -3.70 0.50
N ASP A 46 14.29 -3.70 1.49
CA ASP A 46 13.93 -3.58 2.91
C ASP A 46 13.53 -2.16 3.32
N GLU A 47 13.68 -1.16 2.48
CA GLU A 47 13.26 0.21 2.78
C GLU A 47 11.88 0.52 2.23
N LYS A 48 11.36 -0.28 1.30
CA LYS A 48 10.02 -0.09 0.73
C LYS A 48 8.93 0.02 1.79
N ASP A 49 8.97 -0.83 2.83
CA ASP A 49 8.01 -0.76 3.93
C ASP A 49 8.11 0.57 4.70
N TYR A 50 9.31 1.18 4.80
CA TYR A 50 9.49 2.47 5.45
C TYR A 50 8.75 3.55 4.66
N TYR A 51 8.89 3.56 3.34
CA TYR A 51 8.21 4.54 2.48
C TYR A 51 6.70 4.35 2.46
N VAL A 52 6.20 3.12 2.44
CA VAL A 52 4.75 2.86 2.57
C VAL A 52 4.21 3.41 3.89
N TYR A 53 4.87 3.05 5.00
CA TYR A 53 4.41 3.48 6.33
C TYR A 53 4.49 4.99 6.49
N TYR A 54 5.59 5.61 6.06
CA TYR A 54 5.75 7.06 6.01
C TYR A 54 4.63 7.71 5.21
N PHE A 55 4.37 7.24 3.99
CA PHE A 55 3.40 7.82 3.08
C PHE A 55 1.98 7.77 3.66
N VAL A 56 1.55 6.60 4.13
CA VAL A 56 0.20 6.38 4.66
C VAL A 56 -0.06 7.27 5.89
N LEU A 57 0.94 7.41 6.77
CA LEU A 57 0.79 8.28 7.94
C LEU A 57 0.82 9.77 7.58
N ARG A 58 1.61 10.15 6.58
CA ARG A 58 1.79 11.54 6.16
C ARG A 58 0.58 12.06 5.38
N TYR A 59 0.00 11.22 4.52
CA TYR A 59 -1.08 11.55 3.59
C TYR A 59 -2.26 10.60 3.80
N PRO A 60 -3.07 10.78 4.87
CA PRO A 60 -4.20 9.92 5.17
C PRO A 60 -5.38 10.17 4.22
N SER A 61 -5.48 9.36 3.17
CA SER A 61 -6.62 9.28 2.22
C SER A 61 -6.84 7.82 1.80
N ARG A 62 -7.86 7.51 0.98
CA ARG A 62 -8.01 6.15 0.46
C ARG A 62 -6.80 5.84 -0.41
N THR A 63 -6.16 4.72 -0.09
CA THR A 63 -4.89 4.34 -0.67
C THR A 63 -4.96 2.88 -1.12
N LEU A 64 -4.70 2.64 -2.40
CA LEU A 64 -4.49 1.29 -2.94
C LEU A 64 -3.00 1.00 -3.05
N ILE A 65 -2.57 -0.14 -2.55
CA ILE A 65 -1.17 -0.59 -2.60
C ILE A 65 -1.11 -1.87 -3.43
N PHE A 66 -0.51 -1.78 -4.62
CA PHE A 66 -0.37 -2.93 -5.52
C PHE A 66 0.92 -3.70 -5.25
N VAL A 67 0.77 -5.02 -5.12
CA VAL A 67 1.87 -5.99 -5.01
C VAL A 67 1.74 -7.07 -6.08
N ASN A 68 2.87 -7.67 -6.44
CA ASN A 68 2.95 -8.67 -7.51
C ASN A 68 2.70 -10.11 -7.02
N SER A 69 2.65 -10.36 -5.70
CA SER A 69 2.41 -11.69 -5.13
C SER A 69 1.56 -11.65 -3.86
N ILE A 70 0.83 -12.75 -3.61
CA ILE A 70 0.00 -12.93 -2.42
C ILE A 70 0.87 -13.02 -1.16
N ASP A 71 2.06 -13.61 -1.24
CA ASP A 71 2.98 -13.67 -0.09
C ASP A 71 3.47 -12.28 0.32
N CYS A 72 3.79 -11.43 -0.66
CA CYS A 72 4.14 -10.03 -0.40
C CYS A 72 2.98 -9.29 0.27
N LEU A 73 1.76 -9.51 -0.22
CA LEU A 73 0.53 -8.95 0.34
C LEU A 73 0.34 -9.35 1.81
N ARG A 74 0.44 -10.65 2.13
CA ARG A 74 0.27 -11.18 3.49
C ARG A 74 1.32 -10.60 4.44
N ARG A 75 2.59 -10.57 4.01
CA ARG A 75 3.71 -10.00 4.77
C ARG A 75 3.52 -8.51 5.04
N LEU A 76 3.18 -7.72 4.01
CA LEU A 76 2.99 -6.28 4.15
C LEU A 76 1.78 -5.95 5.01
N SER A 77 0.66 -6.67 4.83
CA SER A 77 -0.55 -6.48 5.64
C SER A 77 -0.30 -6.81 7.11
N SER A 78 0.44 -7.87 7.42
CA SER A 78 0.83 -8.21 8.80
C SER A 78 1.64 -7.09 9.42
N LEU A 79 2.67 -6.63 8.70
CA LEU A 79 3.54 -5.55 9.17
C LEU A 79 2.77 -4.26 9.45
N LEU A 80 1.90 -3.85 8.52
CA LEU A 80 1.08 -2.64 8.69
C LEU A 80 0.14 -2.76 9.89
N HIS A 81 -0.44 -3.95 10.11
CA HIS A 81 -1.29 -4.20 11.27
C HIS A 81 -0.52 -4.06 12.60
N SER A 82 0.70 -4.60 12.67
CA SER A 82 1.60 -4.44 13.82
C SER A 82 2.03 -2.99 14.07
N LEU A 83 1.95 -2.14 13.04
CA LEU A 83 2.22 -0.70 13.10
C LEU A 83 0.95 0.15 13.38
N GLU A 84 -0.15 -0.50 13.78
CA GLU A 84 -1.47 0.13 14.05
C GLU A 84 -2.09 0.82 12.82
N VAL A 85 -1.72 0.39 11.61
CA VAL A 85 -2.38 0.81 10.35
C VAL A 85 -3.46 -0.20 9.99
N GLU A 86 -4.71 0.23 9.93
CA GLU A 86 -5.80 -0.60 9.43
C GLU A 86 -5.61 -0.85 7.94
N CYS A 87 -5.22 -2.09 7.60
CA CYS A 87 -4.95 -2.52 6.25
C CYS A 87 -5.98 -3.58 5.81
N LEU A 88 -6.73 -3.26 4.77
CA LEU A 88 -7.60 -4.20 4.06
C LEU A 88 -6.78 -4.99 3.05
N THR A 89 -7.27 -6.18 2.68
CA THR A 89 -6.59 -7.06 1.72
C THR A 89 -7.53 -7.47 0.60
N LEU A 90 -6.97 -7.62 -0.61
CA LEU A 90 -7.69 -8.13 -1.78
C LEU A 90 -6.76 -8.99 -2.66
N HIS A 91 -6.95 -10.32 -2.64
CA HIS A 91 -6.22 -11.26 -3.48
C HIS A 91 -7.12 -12.40 -4.00
N ALA A 92 -6.60 -13.19 -4.96
CA ALA A 92 -7.37 -14.21 -5.66
C ALA A 92 -7.86 -15.35 -4.74
N ASP A 93 -7.04 -15.80 -3.78
CA ASP A 93 -7.44 -16.87 -2.85
C ASP A 93 -8.53 -16.48 -1.83
N MET A 94 -9.00 -15.23 -1.82
CA MET A 94 -10.04 -14.80 -0.88
C MET A 94 -11.43 -15.27 -1.32
N GLN A 95 -12.23 -15.73 -0.36
CA GLN A 95 -13.64 -16.01 -0.61
C GLN A 95 -14.36 -14.73 -1.09
N GLN A 96 -15.25 -14.88 -2.08
CA GLN A 96 -15.94 -13.75 -2.71
C GLN A 96 -16.67 -12.84 -1.69
N ARG A 97 -17.31 -13.43 -0.67
CA ARG A 97 -17.97 -12.68 0.42
C ARG A 97 -17.00 -11.76 1.17
N GLN A 98 -15.78 -12.23 1.44
CA GLN A 98 -14.76 -11.44 2.12
C GLN A 98 -14.22 -10.33 1.22
N ARG A 99 -14.06 -10.61 -0.08
CA ARG A 99 -13.69 -9.59 -1.08
C ARG A 99 -14.70 -8.44 -1.05
N LEU A 100 -16.00 -8.74 -1.20
CA LEU A 100 -17.08 -7.74 -1.16
C LEU A 100 -17.09 -6.94 0.14
N LYS A 101 -16.97 -7.60 1.30
CA LYS A 101 -16.90 -6.91 2.60
C LYS A 101 -15.73 -5.93 2.70
N ASN A 102 -14.55 -6.31 2.20
CA ASN A 102 -13.38 -5.42 2.20
C ASN A 102 -13.56 -4.26 1.21
N MET A 103 -14.23 -4.49 0.07
CA MET A 103 -14.59 -3.42 -0.87
C MET A 103 -15.55 -2.40 -0.24
N ASP A 104 -16.58 -2.86 0.48
CA ASP A 104 -17.52 -1.97 1.17
C ASP A 104 -16.80 -1.14 2.25
N ARG A 105 -15.86 -1.75 2.99
CA ARG A 105 -15.04 -1.03 3.97
C ARG A 105 -14.15 0.03 3.31
N LEU A 106 -13.58 -0.26 2.15
CA LEU A 106 -12.80 0.72 1.38
C LEU A 106 -13.66 1.89 0.91
N ARG A 107 -14.89 1.63 0.45
CA ARG A 107 -15.83 2.68 0.01
C ARG A 107 -16.23 3.61 1.16
N ASN A 108 -16.49 3.04 2.34
CA ASN A 108 -17.04 3.76 3.49
C ASN A 108 -15.98 4.44 4.38
N ASN A 109 -14.71 4.10 4.25
CA ASN A 109 -13.63 4.69 5.03
C ASN A 109 -12.75 5.60 4.16
N PRO A 110 -12.78 6.95 4.35
CA PRO A 110 -12.02 7.90 3.54
C PRO A 110 -10.50 7.84 3.77
N LYS A 111 -10.03 7.06 4.75
CA LYS A 111 -8.61 6.85 5.07
C LYS A 111 -8.21 5.37 4.97
N ALA A 112 -9.03 4.54 4.33
CA ALA A 112 -8.75 3.12 4.20
C ALA A 112 -7.51 2.88 3.34
N VAL A 113 -6.66 1.97 3.83
CA VAL A 113 -5.54 1.43 3.08
C VAL A 113 -5.91 0.01 2.66
N MET A 114 -5.76 -0.32 1.39
CA MET A 114 -5.96 -1.67 0.89
C MET A 114 -4.74 -2.12 0.10
N VAL A 115 -4.20 -3.29 0.47
CA VAL A 115 -3.16 -3.97 -0.30
C VAL A 115 -3.82 -5.00 -1.21
N CYS A 116 -3.46 -4.99 -2.50
CA CYS A 116 -4.10 -5.85 -3.49
C CYS A 116 -3.14 -6.38 -4.57
N THR A 117 -3.54 -7.48 -5.21
CA THR A 117 -2.88 -8.00 -6.43
C THR A 117 -3.69 -7.63 -7.68
N ASP A 118 -3.02 -7.58 -8.84
CA ASP A 118 -3.65 -7.20 -10.12
C ASP A 118 -4.84 -8.10 -10.48
N VAL A 119 -4.70 -9.40 -10.26
CA VAL A 119 -5.74 -10.39 -10.57
C VAL A 119 -7.00 -10.12 -9.75
N ALA A 120 -6.83 -9.74 -8.48
CA ALA A 120 -7.95 -9.55 -7.58
C ALA A 120 -8.65 -8.20 -7.74
N ALA A 121 -7.92 -7.19 -8.25
CA ALA A 121 -8.46 -5.88 -8.59
C ALA A 121 -9.17 -5.85 -9.96
N ARG A 122 -8.99 -6.88 -10.80
CA ARG A 122 -9.73 -7.05 -12.05
C ARG A 122 -11.09 -7.72 -11.77
N GLY A 123 -12.14 -7.24 -12.45
CA GLY A 123 -13.49 -7.80 -12.36
C GLY A 123 -14.24 -7.47 -11.06
N LEU A 124 -13.69 -6.61 -10.20
CA LEU A 124 -14.43 -5.95 -9.14
C LEU A 124 -14.45 -4.45 -9.44
N ASP A 125 -15.57 -3.80 -9.13
CA ASP A 125 -15.72 -2.35 -9.16
C ASP A 125 -14.94 -1.74 -7.98
N VAL A 126 -13.62 -1.64 -8.15
CA VAL A 126 -12.72 -1.01 -7.19
C VAL A 126 -12.98 0.49 -7.21
N PRO A 127 -13.39 1.09 -6.08
CA PRO A 127 -13.68 2.51 -6.03
C PRO A 127 -12.42 3.29 -6.36
N GLU A 128 -12.62 4.45 -6.94
CA GLU A 128 -11.55 5.40 -7.19
C GLU A 128 -10.95 5.88 -5.87
N VAL A 129 -9.64 6.02 -5.85
CA VAL A 129 -8.87 6.38 -4.65
C VAL A 129 -7.99 7.59 -4.90
N GLU A 130 -7.67 8.32 -3.83
CA GLU A 130 -6.81 9.50 -3.92
C GLU A 130 -5.35 9.11 -4.16
N HIS A 131 -4.92 7.95 -3.62
CA HIS A 131 -3.53 7.49 -3.76
C HIS A 131 -3.44 6.05 -4.30
N VAL A 132 -2.48 5.84 -5.20
CA VAL A 132 -2.02 4.52 -5.65
C VAL A 132 -0.54 4.38 -5.32
N ILE A 133 -0.16 3.30 -4.65
CA ILE A 133 1.22 2.94 -4.39
C ILE A 133 1.53 1.65 -5.14
N HIS A 134 2.50 1.70 -6.04
CA HIS A 134 3.08 0.51 -6.64
C HIS A 134 4.22 0.04 -5.72
N TYR A 135 3.90 -0.83 -4.77
CA TYR A 135 4.90 -1.38 -3.84
C TYR A 135 5.96 -2.20 -4.59
N GLN A 136 5.54 -2.91 -5.64
CA GLN A 136 6.42 -3.57 -6.58
C GLN A 136 6.17 -3.04 -7.98
N VAL A 137 7.25 -2.90 -8.75
CA VAL A 137 7.17 -2.42 -10.13
C VAL A 137 6.26 -3.36 -10.92
N PRO A 138 5.26 -2.86 -11.67
CA PRO A 138 4.39 -3.69 -12.49
C PRO A 138 5.20 -4.54 -13.48
N ARG A 139 4.64 -5.67 -13.92
CA ARG A 139 5.34 -6.54 -14.89
C ARG A 139 5.27 -6.02 -16.32
N THR A 140 4.29 -5.17 -16.63
CA THR A 140 4.05 -4.61 -17.96
C THR A 140 3.62 -3.14 -17.87
N SER A 141 3.78 -2.40 -18.96
CA SER A 141 3.30 -1.03 -19.10
C SER A 141 1.78 -0.93 -19.00
N GLU A 142 1.05 -1.90 -19.54
CA GLU A 142 -0.40 -1.99 -19.38
C GLU A 142 -0.83 -2.10 -17.91
N LEU A 143 -0.14 -2.93 -17.11
CA LEU A 143 -0.42 -3.03 -15.68
C LEU A 143 -0.11 -1.73 -14.96
N TYR A 144 0.97 -1.04 -15.33
CA TYR A 144 1.29 0.28 -14.79
C TYR A 144 0.12 1.26 -15.00
N VAL A 145 -0.37 1.36 -16.24
CA VAL A 145 -1.51 2.23 -16.60
C VAL A 145 -2.78 1.83 -15.86
N HIS A 146 -3.11 0.53 -15.80
CA HIS A 146 -4.31 0.05 -15.11
C HIS A 146 -4.31 0.30 -13.59
N ARG A 147 -3.14 0.23 -12.95
CA ARG A 147 -2.96 0.51 -11.53
C ARG A 147 -3.06 2.01 -11.27
N SER A 148 -2.27 2.81 -11.99
CA SER A 148 -2.25 4.27 -11.89
C SER A 148 -3.63 4.88 -12.21
N GLY A 149 -4.36 4.29 -13.15
CA GLY A 149 -5.71 4.69 -13.52
C GLY A 149 -6.80 4.41 -12.49
N ARG A 150 -6.47 3.83 -11.32
CA ARG A 150 -7.37 3.73 -10.15
C ARG A 150 -7.45 5.03 -9.34
N SER A 151 -6.61 6.00 -9.67
CA SER A 151 -6.63 7.34 -9.12
C SER A 151 -6.93 8.39 -10.21
N ALA A 152 -7.05 9.65 -9.80
CA ALA A 152 -7.25 10.82 -10.67
C ALA A 152 -8.53 10.80 -11.53
N ARG A 153 -9.59 10.15 -11.03
CA ARG A 153 -10.93 10.13 -11.67
C ARG A 153 -12.08 10.65 -10.77
N GLY A 154 -11.82 10.85 -9.48
CA GLY A 154 -12.82 11.26 -8.50
C GLY A 154 -13.26 12.72 -8.61
N ALA A 155 -14.16 13.16 -7.73
CA ALA A 155 -14.87 14.46 -7.78
C ALA A 155 -13.99 15.72 -7.94
N ASN A 156 -12.72 15.68 -7.54
CA ASN A 156 -11.77 16.80 -7.70
C ASN A 156 -10.76 16.59 -8.84
N GLY A 157 -10.77 15.44 -9.50
CA GLY A 157 -9.88 15.07 -10.60
C GLY A 157 -8.42 14.80 -10.22
N GLU A 158 -7.97 15.10 -9.00
CA GLU A 158 -6.56 14.93 -8.59
C GLU A 158 -6.28 13.52 -8.07
N GLY A 159 -5.09 13.00 -8.36
CA GLY A 159 -4.63 11.69 -7.90
C GLY A 159 -3.12 11.63 -7.79
N LEU A 160 -2.62 10.74 -6.93
CA LEU A 160 -1.19 10.54 -6.73
C LEU A 160 -0.83 9.07 -6.94
N SER A 161 0.10 8.82 -7.86
CA SER A 161 0.73 7.53 -8.06
C SER A 161 2.16 7.57 -7.55
N LEU A 162 2.49 6.72 -6.59
CA LEU A 162 3.83 6.56 -6.04
C LEU A 162 4.40 5.20 -6.47
N LEU A 163 5.52 5.19 -7.16
CA LEU A 163 6.24 3.98 -7.57
C LEU A 163 7.46 3.72 -6.68
N LEU A 164 7.50 2.58 -6.00
CA LEU A 164 8.68 2.14 -5.25
C LEU A 164 9.54 1.22 -6.10
N ILE A 165 10.79 1.61 -6.35
CA ILE A 165 11.72 0.90 -7.23
C ILE A 165 12.84 0.32 -6.38
N GLY A 166 12.87 -1.01 -6.26
CA GLY A 166 14.00 -1.73 -5.70
C GLY A 166 15.14 -1.87 -6.71
N GLU A 167 16.36 -2.13 -6.23
CA GLU A 167 17.55 -2.32 -7.08
C GLU A 167 17.32 -3.31 -8.23
N LYS A 168 16.68 -4.46 -7.93
CA LYS A 168 16.40 -5.53 -8.90
C LYS A 168 15.27 -5.20 -9.89
N GLU A 169 14.51 -4.15 -9.65
CA GLU A 169 13.34 -3.77 -10.47
C GLU A 169 13.65 -2.59 -11.41
N ARG A 170 14.86 -2.01 -11.32
CA ARG A 170 15.28 -0.84 -12.10
C ARG A 170 15.18 -1.08 -13.62
N ASP A 171 15.57 -2.27 -14.09
CA ASP A 171 15.50 -2.60 -15.52
C ASP A 171 14.06 -2.77 -16.01
N SER A 172 13.21 -3.39 -15.20
CA SER A 172 11.78 -3.50 -15.48
C SER A 172 11.11 -2.12 -15.54
N TYR A 173 11.47 -1.22 -14.63
CA TYR A 173 11.00 0.16 -14.64
C TYR A 173 11.41 0.90 -15.93
N LYS A 174 12.69 0.87 -16.30
CA LYS A 174 13.19 1.51 -17.52
C LYS A 174 12.47 1.02 -18.77
N LYS A 175 12.22 -0.29 -18.86
CA LYS A 175 11.46 -0.89 -19.97
C LYS A 175 10.04 -0.34 -20.03
N ILE A 176 9.37 -0.19 -18.89
CA ILE A 176 8.01 0.37 -18.84
C ILE A 176 8.00 1.83 -19.28
N MET A 177 8.91 2.66 -18.76
CA MET A 177 8.99 4.08 -19.15
C MET A 177 9.27 4.25 -20.65
N TYR A 178 10.18 3.42 -21.19
CA TYR A 178 10.47 3.40 -22.63
C TYR A 178 9.23 3.07 -23.47
N VAL A 179 8.45 2.04 -23.10
CA VAL A 179 7.24 1.64 -23.83
C VAL A 179 6.13 2.69 -23.74
N LEU A 180 6.05 3.42 -22.62
CA LEU A 180 5.08 4.49 -22.41
C LEU A 180 5.47 5.81 -23.08
N ASP A 181 6.56 5.83 -23.85
CA ASP A 181 7.16 7.03 -24.45
C ASP A 181 7.43 8.15 -23.41
N ARG A 182 7.82 7.73 -22.20
CA ARG A 182 8.21 8.60 -21.09
C ARG A 182 9.70 8.58 -20.97
N SER A 183 10.34 9.26 -21.91
CA SER A 183 11.79 9.45 -21.93
C SER A 183 12.26 10.25 -20.70
N ASP A 184 11.39 11.09 -20.14
CA ASP A 184 11.58 11.75 -18.86
C ASP A 184 11.30 10.79 -17.70
N ASP A 185 12.29 10.66 -16.82
CA ASP A 185 12.21 9.89 -15.59
C ASP A 185 11.15 10.48 -14.65
N LEU A 186 10.40 9.64 -13.92
CA LEU A 186 9.39 10.14 -12.98
C LEU A 186 10.03 11.04 -11.90
N GLU A 187 9.31 12.08 -11.48
CA GLU A 187 9.79 12.98 -10.43
C GLU A 187 10.02 12.23 -9.11
N PRO A 188 11.11 12.52 -8.38
CA PRO A 188 11.35 11.92 -7.08
C PRO A 188 10.32 12.42 -6.07
N PHE A 189 9.76 11.50 -5.29
CA PHE A 189 8.82 11.84 -4.23
C PHE A 189 9.54 12.57 -3.07
N PRO A 190 9.00 13.70 -2.57
CA PRO A 190 9.63 14.44 -1.49
C PRO A 190 9.49 13.70 -0.15
N VAL A 191 10.61 13.19 0.36
CA VAL A 191 10.67 12.52 1.68
C VAL A 191 11.58 13.29 2.60
N THR A 192 11.11 13.60 3.81
CA THR A 192 11.94 14.23 4.82
C THR A 192 12.73 13.20 5.62
N ALA A 193 14.06 13.28 5.54
CA ALA A 193 14.97 12.28 6.08
C ALA A 193 14.79 12.01 7.59
N HIS A 194 14.51 13.03 8.40
CA HIS A 194 14.39 12.86 9.85
C HIS A 194 13.15 12.06 10.25
N TYR A 195 12.03 12.22 9.54
CA TYR A 195 10.84 11.39 9.76
C TYR A 195 11.09 9.94 9.35
N LEU A 196 11.87 9.73 8.29
CA LEU A 196 12.20 8.39 7.81
C LEU A 196 13.05 7.60 8.82
N LEU A 197 13.92 8.26 9.59
CA LEU A 197 14.69 7.63 10.67
C LEU A 197 13.78 7.06 11.77
N ALA A 198 12.82 7.85 12.26
CA ALA A 198 11.87 7.40 13.26
C ALA A 198 10.93 6.31 12.74
N VAL A 199 10.54 6.38 11.45
CA VAL A 199 9.79 5.33 10.77
C VAL A 199 10.61 4.03 10.71
N ARG A 200 11.88 4.11 10.34
CA ARG A 200 12.78 2.94 10.25
C ARG A 200 12.87 2.20 11.58
N GLU A 201 12.98 2.90 12.71
CA GLU A 201 13.02 2.27 14.04
C GLU A 201 11.73 1.48 14.33
N ARG A 202 10.57 2.10 14.11
CA ARG A 202 9.25 1.45 14.31
C ARG A 202 9.09 0.22 13.44
N VAL A 203 9.40 0.34 12.14
CA VAL A 203 9.22 -0.76 11.18
C VAL A 203 10.19 -1.89 11.47
N LYS A 204 11.45 -1.61 11.84
CA LYS A 204 12.41 -2.65 12.22
C LYS A 204 11.94 -3.43 13.46
N LEU A 205 11.44 -2.74 14.48
CA LEU A 205 10.91 -3.38 15.67
C LEU A 205 9.66 -4.21 15.35
N ALA A 206 8.74 -3.67 14.55
CA ALA A 206 7.55 -4.40 14.09
C ALA A 206 7.90 -5.66 13.29
N ARG A 207 8.88 -5.61 12.38
CA ARG A 207 9.35 -6.81 11.65
C ARG A 207 9.93 -7.88 12.58
N ARG A 208 10.72 -7.47 13.58
CA ARG A 208 11.27 -8.39 14.57
C ARG A 208 10.16 -9.06 15.38
N LEU A 209 9.16 -8.26 15.79
CA LEU A 209 7.99 -8.74 16.52
C LEU A 209 7.18 -9.74 15.68
N ASP A 210 6.86 -9.41 14.43
CA ASP A 210 6.12 -10.29 13.51
C ASP A 210 6.86 -11.62 13.31
N LYS A 211 8.18 -11.58 13.08
CA LYS A 211 9.00 -12.78 12.91
C LYS A 211 9.00 -13.66 14.16
N ALA A 212 9.14 -13.05 15.35
CA ALA A 212 9.10 -13.78 16.61
C ALA A 212 7.72 -14.38 16.89
N GLN A 213 6.65 -13.65 16.62
CA GLN A 213 5.28 -14.13 16.79
C GLN A 213 4.95 -15.28 15.83
N HIS A 214 5.38 -15.20 14.56
CA HIS A 214 5.21 -16.29 13.60
C HIS A 214 5.97 -17.55 14.01
N LYS A 215 7.20 -17.42 14.54
CA LYS A 215 7.97 -18.54 15.09
C LYS A 215 7.20 -19.21 16.23
N GLN A 216 6.68 -18.42 17.17
CA GLN A 216 5.90 -18.92 18.31
C GLN A 216 4.61 -19.63 17.85
N ASN A 217 3.86 -19.01 16.93
CA ASN A 217 2.60 -19.57 16.43
C ASN A 217 2.83 -20.86 15.63
N ARG A 218 3.91 -20.96 14.85
CA ARG A 218 4.25 -22.18 14.11
C ARG A 218 4.64 -23.32 15.05
N ALA A 219 5.46 -23.04 16.07
CA ALA A 219 5.81 -24.03 17.09
C ALA A 219 4.56 -24.53 17.83
N ALA A 220 3.67 -23.63 18.25
CA ALA A 220 2.42 -23.98 18.91
C ALA A 220 1.47 -24.78 18.00
N SER A 221 1.41 -24.45 16.71
CA SER A 221 0.60 -25.20 15.74
C SER A 221 1.15 -26.59 15.47
N GLN A 222 2.48 -26.76 15.41
CA GLN A 222 3.10 -28.08 15.26
C GLN A 222 2.89 -28.95 16.49
N GLU A 223 3.03 -28.38 17.68
CA GLU A 223 2.75 -29.04 18.96
C GLU A 223 1.28 -29.49 19.04
N GLY A 224 0.35 -28.60 18.69
CA GLY A 224 -1.08 -28.92 18.66
C GLY A 224 -1.48 -29.94 17.58
N TRP A 225 -0.79 -29.95 16.45
CA TRP A 225 -1.00 -30.95 15.39
C TRP A 225 -0.47 -32.33 15.81
N LEU A 226 0.73 -32.38 16.39
CA LEU A 226 1.34 -33.63 16.86
C LEU A 226 0.49 -34.29 17.95
N LYS A 227 -0.01 -33.49 18.90
CA LYS A 227 -0.87 -33.99 19.97
C LYS A 227 -2.15 -34.64 19.44
N LYS A 228 -2.80 -34.01 18.45
CA LYS A 228 -4.00 -34.58 17.80
C LYS A 228 -3.71 -35.87 17.05
N MET A 229 -2.58 -35.92 16.33
CA MET A 229 -2.20 -37.11 15.56
C MET A 229 -1.90 -38.31 16.45
N ALA A 230 -1.29 -38.09 17.63
CA ALA A 230 -1.07 -39.18 18.57
C ALA A 230 -2.36 -39.68 19.21
N GLU A 231 -3.28 -38.78 19.57
CA GLU A 231 -4.62 -39.13 20.05
C GLU A 231 -5.41 -39.94 19.01
N GLU A 232 -5.36 -39.54 17.72
CA GLU A 232 -5.99 -40.28 16.62
C GLU A 232 -5.34 -41.65 16.35
N ALA A 233 -4.05 -41.81 16.66
CA ALA A 233 -3.32 -43.06 16.49
C ALA A 233 -3.39 -43.98 17.72
N ASP A 234 -4.11 -43.59 18.78
CA ASP A 234 -4.16 -44.25 20.09
C ASP A 234 -2.74 -44.51 20.64
N LEU A 235 -1.83 -43.57 20.35
CA LEU A 235 -0.47 -43.58 20.85
C LEU A 235 -0.44 -42.75 22.14
N ASP A 236 -0.12 -43.42 23.25
CA ASP A 236 0.24 -42.74 24.49
C ASP A 236 1.51 -41.92 24.22
N ILE A 237 1.36 -40.60 24.08
CA ILE A 237 2.50 -39.70 24.23
C ILE A 237 2.86 -39.76 25.70
N ASP A 238 3.99 -40.38 26.03
CA ASP A 238 4.59 -40.18 27.34
C ASP A 238 4.77 -38.66 27.54
N ASP A 239 3.97 -38.08 28.43
CA ASP A 239 4.15 -36.70 28.92
C ASP A 239 5.56 -36.51 29.54
N ASP A 240 6.27 -37.63 29.78
CA ASP A 240 7.64 -37.78 30.25
C ASP A 240 8.70 -37.88 29.14
N LEU A 241 8.37 -37.60 27.87
CA LEU A 241 9.34 -36.91 27.02
C LEU A 241 9.56 -35.53 27.64
N GLU A 242 10.38 -35.49 28.70
CA GLU A 242 10.86 -34.28 29.35
C GLU A 242 11.36 -33.35 28.24
N LEU A 243 10.53 -32.38 27.83
CA LEU A 243 11.04 -31.17 27.21
C LEU A 243 12.08 -30.69 28.22
N GLU A 244 13.36 -30.80 27.85
CA GLU A 244 14.47 -30.51 28.75
C GLU A 244 14.15 -29.19 29.47
N ILE A 245 14.51 -29.07 30.75
CA ILE A 245 14.28 -27.84 31.54
C ILE A 245 14.68 -26.57 30.75
N ASP A 246 15.68 -26.71 29.86
CA ASP A 246 16.15 -25.70 28.94
C ASP A 246 15.17 -25.32 27.81
N GLU A 247 14.39 -26.24 27.25
CA GLU A 247 13.33 -25.95 26.28
C GLU A 247 12.16 -25.15 26.90
N LYS A 248 11.76 -25.50 28.13
CA LYS A 248 10.74 -24.72 28.86
C LYS A 248 11.25 -23.31 29.22
N LYS A 249 12.51 -23.19 29.65
CA LYS A 249 13.15 -21.89 29.93
C LYS A 249 13.28 -21.02 28.69
N THR A 250 13.69 -21.59 27.55
CA THR A 250 13.82 -20.88 26.28
C THR A 250 12.46 -20.40 25.76
N LYS A 251 11.43 -21.25 25.73
CA LYS A 251 10.05 -20.83 25.37
C LYS A 251 9.55 -19.66 26.25
N LYS A 252 9.81 -19.70 27.56
CA LYS A 252 9.45 -18.62 28.49
C LYS A 252 10.21 -17.32 28.18
N LYS A 253 11.52 -17.42 27.93
CA LYS A 253 12.37 -16.28 27.56
C LYS A 253 11.90 -15.63 26.25
N GLU A 254 11.65 -16.43 25.22
CA GLU A 254 11.13 -15.94 23.92
C GLU A 254 9.79 -15.22 24.09
N LYS A 255 8.87 -15.77 24.90
CA LYS A 255 7.59 -15.11 25.21
C LYS A 255 7.80 -13.76 25.91
N THR A 256 8.68 -13.68 26.90
CA THR A 256 8.97 -12.41 27.58
C THR A 256 9.60 -11.37 26.65
N GLU A 257 10.45 -11.79 25.71
CA GLU A 257 11.07 -10.90 24.71
C GLU A 257 10.02 -10.35 23.73
N VAL A 258 9.08 -11.18 23.26
CA VAL A 258 7.95 -10.76 22.42
C VAL A 258 7.09 -9.73 23.14
N GLU A 259 6.76 -9.96 24.41
CA GLU A 259 5.98 -9.02 25.23
C GLU A 259 6.72 -7.70 25.47
N GLN A 260 8.05 -7.73 25.64
CA GLN A 260 8.88 -6.55 25.75
C GLN A 260 8.90 -5.74 24.43
N MET A 261 9.18 -6.39 23.30
CA MET A 261 9.17 -5.74 21.97
C MET A 261 7.80 -5.13 21.67
N ARG A 262 6.71 -5.81 22.02
CA ARG A 262 5.34 -5.30 21.84
C ARG A 262 5.09 -4.04 22.68
N ARG A 263 5.56 -4.01 23.94
CA ARG A 263 5.44 -2.82 24.80
C ARG A 263 6.26 -1.65 24.26
N GLU A 264 7.49 -1.91 23.82
CA GLU A 264 8.37 -0.91 23.22
C GLU A 264 7.77 -0.33 21.93
N LEU A 265 7.27 -1.19 21.03
CA LEU A 265 6.61 -0.76 19.81
C LEU A 265 5.40 0.11 20.11
N LYS A 266 4.55 -0.30 21.06
CA LYS A 266 3.40 0.49 21.51
C LYS A 266 3.81 1.84 22.10
N ALA A 267 4.94 1.91 22.80
CA ALA A 267 5.46 3.18 23.32
C ALA A 267 5.92 4.10 22.18
N LEU A 268 6.61 3.56 21.16
CA LEU A 268 7.02 4.31 19.97
C LEU A 268 5.80 4.80 19.16
N LEU A 269 4.79 3.95 18.95
CA LEU A 269 3.60 4.29 18.17
C LEU A 269 2.78 5.41 18.81
N LYS A 270 2.78 5.52 20.15
CA LYS A 270 2.14 6.63 20.89
C LYS A 270 2.80 7.98 20.64
N GLN A 271 4.08 8.01 20.26
CA GLN A 271 4.76 9.27 19.97
C GLN A 271 4.33 9.77 18.57
N PRO A 272 3.88 11.03 18.43
CA PRO A 272 3.51 11.56 17.12
C PRO A 272 4.76 11.68 16.23
N LEU A 273 4.70 11.12 15.02
CA LEU A 273 5.77 11.25 14.02
C LEU A 273 5.85 12.65 13.43
N PHE A 274 4.69 13.24 13.14
CA PHE A 274 4.57 14.54 12.50
C PHE A 274 4.06 15.57 13.52
N PRO A 275 4.64 16.79 13.56
CA PRO A 275 4.08 17.88 14.34
C PRO A 275 2.59 18.13 14.04
N LYS A 276 1.85 18.61 15.04
CA LYS A 276 0.45 19.03 14.82
C LYS A 276 0.45 20.23 13.87
N GLY A 277 -0.35 20.20 12.82
CA GLY A 277 -0.44 21.26 11.81
C GLY A 277 0.51 21.10 10.62
N THR A 278 1.45 20.14 10.61
CA THR A 278 2.26 19.85 9.42
C THR A 278 1.53 19.03 8.35
N PHE A 279 0.31 18.53 8.58
CA PHE A 279 -0.42 17.74 7.58
C PHE A 279 -0.50 18.53 6.26
N SER A 280 0.24 18.04 5.26
CA SER A 280 0.18 18.56 3.90
C SER A 280 -1.25 18.39 3.41
N PRO A 281 -1.73 19.24 2.47
CA PRO A 281 -2.88 18.86 1.66
C PRO A 281 -2.70 17.44 1.10
N ARG A 282 -3.80 16.81 0.65
CA ARG A 282 -3.86 15.41 0.18
C ARG A 282 -2.74 15.04 -0.82
N TYR A 283 -2.10 16.03 -1.43
CA TYR A 283 -0.99 15.88 -2.34
C TYR A 283 0.24 16.65 -1.82
N PRO A 284 1.46 16.15 -2.07
CA PRO A 284 2.67 16.95 -1.90
C PRO A 284 2.61 18.10 -2.90
N THR A 285 2.35 19.32 -2.42
CA THR A 285 2.48 20.52 -3.25
C THR A 285 3.96 20.74 -3.57
N LEU A 286 4.31 20.89 -4.85
CA LEU A 286 5.69 21.10 -5.33
C LEU A 286 6.41 22.30 -4.69
N GLY A 287 5.70 23.18 -3.98
CA GLY A 287 6.30 24.22 -3.16
C GLY A 287 5.38 24.63 -2.01
N THR A 288 5.64 24.11 -0.80
CA THR A 288 5.24 24.56 0.55
C THR A 288 5.10 23.33 1.47
N MET A 289 5.57 23.23 2.71
CA MET A 289 6.38 24.03 3.64
C MET A 289 6.92 23.00 4.65
N ASP A 290 8.24 22.79 4.73
CA ASP A 290 8.81 22.15 5.91
C ASP A 290 9.07 23.27 6.94
N PRO A 291 8.32 23.35 8.06
CA PRO A 291 8.53 24.41 9.04
C PRO A 291 9.92 24.39 9.67
N LEU A 292 10.66 23.28 9.56
CA LEU A 292 12.07 23.19 9.98
C LEU A 292 13.01 23.89 8.99
N ASN A 293 12.76 23.77 7.69
CA ASN A 293 13.59 24.43 6.67
C ASN A 293 13.43 25.94 6.72
N ASN A 294 12.20 26.42 6.98
CA ASN A 294 11.90 27.84 7.11
C ASN A 294 12.59 28.48 8.35
N LYS A 295 12.75 27.74 9.46
CA LYS A 295 13.50 28.23 10.63
C LYS A 295 15.02 28.30 10.40
N LEU A 296 15.57 27.41 9.58
CA LEU A 296 16.98 27.40 9.21
C LEU A 296 17.30 28.50 8.18
N GLU A 297 16.41 28.74 7.24
CA GLU A 297 16.50 29.85 6.28
C GLU A 297 16.34 31.21 6.97
N GLN A 298 15.39 31.34 7.90
CA GLN A 298 15.21 32.58 8.68
C GLN A 298 16.40 32.87 9.59
N LYS A 299 17.00 31.86 10.24
CA LYS A 299 18.22 32.05 11.04
C LYS A 299 19.42 32.42 10.19
N SER A 300 19.56 31.82 9.00
CA SER A 300 20.64 32.17 8.06
C SER A 300 20.48 33.60 7.52
N ALA A 301 19.24 34.01 7.20
CA ALA A 301 18.95 35.38 6.76
C ALA A 301 19.19 36.43 7.86
N LEU A 302 18.83 36.14 9.11
CA LEU A 302 19.12 37.01 10.26
C LEU A 302 20.62 37.12 10.58
N THR A 303 21.39 36.06 10.31
CA THR A 303 22.85 36.06 10.50
C THR A 303 23.57 36.81 9.38
N ALA A 304 23.02 36.79 8.16
CA ALA A 304 23.55 37.52 7.00
C ALA A 304 23.23 39.03 7.03
N MET A 305 22.19 39.45 7.75
CA MET A 305 21.84 40.87 7.95
C MET A 305 22.52 41.53 9.16
N SER A 306 23.30 40.76 9.94
CA SER A 306 24.00 41.23 11.15
C SER A 306 25.53 41.30 10.98
N ARG A 307 26.04 41.32 9.74
CA ARG A 307 27.46 41.54 9.41
C ARG A 307 27.63 42.65 8.40
#